data_AF-A0A349D4P9-F1
#
_entry.id   AF-A0A349D4P9-F1
#
_cell.length_a   1.000
_cell.length_b   1.000
_cell.length_c   1.000
_cell.angle_alpha   90.00
_cell.angle_beta   90.00
_cell.angle_gamma   90.00
#
_symmetry.space_group_name_H-M   'P 1'
#
loop_
_entity.id
_entity.type
_entity.pdbx_description
1 polymer ?
#
loop_
_entity_poly.entity_id
_entity_poly.type
_entity_poly.pdbx_seq_one_letter_code
_entity_poly.pdbx_strand_id
1 'polypeptide(L)'
;MSTKSIVLRFSLFGILAGLLNVLGWLGGMEWVFWLGLVLFCGIYFSRNIRPPFFWPAMLLGIIWGLSTAFVQSLFYDLFLHNNPNYAASFNELSKFIDPRLYLLISNPLRGIITGMLVFLAALLFKKSKT
;
A
#
# COMPACT_ATOMS: atom_id res chain seq x y z
N MET A 1 -7.36 -18.63 -12.16
CA MET A 1 -7.48 -18.28 -10.72
C MET A 1 -8.58 -17.25 -10.56
N SER A 2 -9.42 -17.33 -9.52
CA SER A 2 -10.47 -16.34 -9.30
C SER A 2 -9.88 -14.98 -8.91
N THR A 3 -10.45 -13.88 -9.40
CA THR A 3 -10.07 -12.50 -9.05
C THR A 3 -9.97 -12.29 -7.54
N LYS A 4 -10.90 -12.87 -6.77
CA LYS A 4 -10.92 -12.79 -5.29
C LYS A 4 -9.67 -13.41 -4.68
N SER A 5 -9.21 -14.54 -5.21
CA SER A 5 -8.02 -15.24 -4.73
C SER A 5 -6.74 -14.46 -5.03
N ILE A 6 -6.69 -13.75 -6.17
CA ILE A 6 -5.54 -12.88 -6.51
C ILE A 6 -5.47 -11.70 -5.55
N VAL A 7 -6.60 -11.01 -5.31
CA VAL A 7 -6.64 -9.87 -4.37
C VAL A 7 -6.21 -10.29 -2.97
N LEU A 8 -6.71 -11.44 -2.46
CA LEU A 8 -6.34 -11.95 -1.13
C LEU A 8 -4.86 -12.34 -1.01
N ARG A 9 -4.26 -12.90 -2.07
CA ARG A 9 -2.83 -13.23 -2.05
C ARG A 9 -1.98 -11.98 -2.08
N PHE A 10 -2.33 -11.03 -2.95
CA PHE A 10 -1.58 -9.79 -3.05
C PHE A 10 -1.84 -8.86 -1.86
N SER A 11 -2.95 -8.96 -1.12
CA SER A 11 -3.14 -8.18 0.10
C SER A 11 -2.07 -8.45 1.16
N LEU A 12 -1.43 -9.63 1.14
CA LEU A 12 -0.30 -9.93 2.02
C LEU A 12 0.88 -8.97 1.81
N PHE A 13 1.02 -8.37 0.63
CA PHE A 13 2.05 -7.35 0.38
C PHE A 13 1.84 -6.10 1.24
N GLY A 14 0.60 -5.75 1.60
CA GLY A 14 0.34 -4.64 2.52
C GLY A 14 0.84 -4.93 3.93
N ILE A 15 0.63 -6.15 4.42
CA ILE A 15 1.15 -6.60 5.73
C ILE A 15 2.68 -6.61 5.69
N LEU A 16 3.26 -7.19 4.63
CA LEU A 16 4.71 -7.24 4.44
C LEU A 16 5.30 -5.82 4.37
N ALA A 17 4.70 -4.91 3.62
CA ALA A 17 5.13 -3.52 3.52
C ALA A 17 5.09 -2.84 4.89
N GLY A 18 4.00 -3.03 5.65
CA GLY A 18 3.88 -2.53 7.02
C GLY A 18 5.01 -3.05 7.92
N LEU A 19 5.31 -4.35 7.88
CA LEU A 19 6.39 -4.94 8.67
C LEU A 19 7.76 -4.39 8.25
N LEU A 20 8.05 -4.34 6.96
CA LEU A 20 9.31 -3.78 6.45
C LEU A 20 9.48 -2.31 6.84
N ASN A 21 8.38 -1.55 6.88
CA ASN A 21 8.39 -0.16 7.32
C ASN A 21 8.60 -0.05 8.84
N VAL A 22 7.92 -0.87 9.65
CA VAL A 22 8.16 -0.97 11.11
C VAL A 22 9.62 -1.29 11.43
N LEU A 23 10.26 -2.16 10.65
CA LEU A 23 11.67 -2.53 10.81
C LEU A 23 12.65 -1.46 10.27
N GLY A 24 12.15 -0.38 9.65
CA GLY A 24 12.97 0.69 9.07
C GLY A 24 13.71 0.30 7.79
N TRP A 25 13.44 -0.88 7.21
CA TRP A 25 14.15 -1.39 6.04
C TRP A 25 13.82 -0.62 4.76
N LEU A 26 12.62 -0.02 4.69
CA LEU A 26 12.23 0.79 3.55
C LEU A 26 12.85 2.19 3.58
N GLY A 27 13.07 2.76 4.78
CA GLY A 27 13.64 4.09 4.97
C GLY A 27 13.04 5.14 4.01
N GLY A 28 13.91 5.91 3.34
CA GLY A 28 13.51 6.90 2.32
C GLY A 28 13.12 6.30 0.96
N MET A 29 13.24 4.99 0.76
CA MET A 29 12.96 4.29 -0.50
C MET A 29 11.55 3.68 -0.54
N GLU A 30 10.70 3.99 0.43
CA GLU A 30 9.33 3.49 0.51
C GLU A 30 8.54 3.71 -0.80
N TRP A 31 8.69 4.88 -1.43
CA TRP A 31 8.03 5.18 -2.70
C TRP A 31 8.49 4.28 -3.86
N VAL A 32 9.77 3.88 -3.88
CA VAL A 32 10.33 2.96 -4.88
C VAL A 32 9.73 1.58 -4.72
N PHE A 33 9.64 1.11 -3.47
CA PHE A 33 9.04 -0.18 -3.14
C PHE A 33 7.57 -0.23 -3.58
N TRP A 34 6.78 0.80 -3.25
CA TRP A 34 5.39 0.89 -3.67
C TRP A 34 5.25 0.97 -5.19
N LEU A 35 6.10 1.73 -5.88
CA LEU A 35 6.10 1.80 -7.34
C LEU A 35 6.35 0.42 -7.97
N GLY A 36 7.31 -0.33 -7.43
CA GLY A 36 7.59 -1.71 -7.86
C GLY A 36 6.38 -2.62 -7.71
N LEU A 37 5.70 -2.57 -6.55
CA LEU A 37 4.45 -3.33 -6.32
C LEU A 37 3.33 -2.91 -7.26
N VAL A 38 3.16 -1.60 -7.49
CA VAL A 38 2.14 -1.07 -8.42
C VAL A 38 2.35 -1.62 -9.82
N LEU A 39 3.58 -1.56 -10.34
CA LEU A 39 3.91 -2.05 -11.68
C LEU A 39 3.75 -3.57 -11.76
N PHE A 40 4.26 -4.30 -10.77
CA PHE A 40 4.14 -5.76 -10.72
C PHE A 40 2.67 -6.20 -10.71
N CYS A 41 1.85 -5.65 -9.81
CA CYS A 41 0.43 -5.97 -9.73
C CYS A 41 -0.33 -5.50 -10.98
N GLY A 42 -0.01 -4.34 -11.53
CA GLY A 42 -0.61 -3.84 -12.77
C GLY A 42 -0.38 -4.78 -13.96
N ILE A 43 0.88 -5.19 -14.20
CA ILE A 43 1.23 -6.17 -15.25
C ILE A 43 0.55 -7.51 -14.99
N TYR A 44 0.50 -7.97 -13.73
CA TYR A 44 -0.15 -9.22 -13.40
C TYR A 44 -1.66 -9.16 -13.65
N PHE A 45 -2.32 -8.05 -13.28
CA PHE A 45 -3.75 -7.83 -13.50
C PHE A 45 -4.08 -7.81 -14.98
N SER A 46 -3.29 -7.11 -15.80
CA SER A 46 -3.53 -7.01 -17.24
C SER A 46 -3.47 -8.35 -17.97
N ARG A 47 -2.67 -9.29 -17.44
CA ARG A 47 -2.47 -10.63 -18.03
C ARG A 47 -3.39 -11.70 -17.47
N ASN A 48 -3.82 -11.59 -16.22
CA ASN A 48 -4.46 -12.70 -15.49
C ASN A 48 -5.89 -12.44 -15.03
N ILE A 49 -6.35 -11.18 -15.02
CA ILE A 49 -7.70 -10.81 -14.61
C ILE A 49 -8.51 -10.44 -15.85
N ARG A 50 -9.80 -10.80 -15.87
CA ARG A 50 -10.71 -10.30 -16.91
C ARG A 50 -11.23 -8.92 -16.51
N PRO A 51 -11.32 -7.94 -17.44
CA PRO A 51 -11.92 -6.65 -17.16
C PRO A 51 -13.34 -6.79 -16.57
N PRO A 52 -13.79 -5.86 -15.71
CA PRO A 52 -13.15 -4.59 -15.37
C PRO A 52 -12.09 -4.70 -14.25
N PHE A 53 -10.97 -3.97 -14.41
CA PHE A 53 -9.85 -3.98 -13.45
C PHE A 53 -10.02 -3.05 -12.25
N PHE A 54 -10.94 -2.08 -12.35
CA PHE A 54 -11.07 -0.98 -11.37
C PHE A 54 -11.35 -1.50 -9.96
N TRP A 55 -12.44 -2.24 -9.76
CA TRP A 55 -12.83 -2.72 -8.44
C TRP A 55 -11.79 -3.65 -7.78
N PRO A 56 -11.21 -4.63 -8.49
CA PRO A 56 -10.15 -5.45 -7.91
C PRO A 56 -8.92 -4.64 -7.48
N ALA A 57 -8.53 -3.62 -8.26
CA ALA A 57 -7.37 -2.80 -7.95
C ALA A 57 -7.64 -1.83 -6.78
N MET A 58 -8.85 -1.26 -6.71
CA MET A 58 -9.30 -0.44 -5.59
C MET A 58 -9.32 -1.21 -4.29
N LEU A 59 -9.96 -2.39 -4.29
CA LEU A 59 -10.01 -3.24 -3.10
C LEU A 59 -8.60 -3.64 -2.64
N LEU A 60 -7.72 -4.01 -3.59
CA LEU A 60 -6.33 -4.34 -3.27
C LEU A 60 -5.61 -3.16 -2.58
N GLY A 61 -5.71 -1.96 -3.15
CA GLY A 61 -5.10 -0.76 -2.60
C GLY A 61 -5.62 -0.39 -1.20
N ILE A 62 -6.94 -0.44 -1.00
CA ILE A 62 -7.56 -0.18 0.31
C ILE A 62 -7.08 -1.20 1.35
N ILE A 63 -7.05 -2.49 1.00
CA ILE A 63 -6.58 -3.54 1.92
C ILE A 63 -5.09 -3.34 2.24
N TRP A 64 -4.27 -2.92 1.27
CA TRP A 64 -2.86 -2.58 1.53
C TRP A 64 -2.73 -1.42 2.51
N GLY A 65 -3.47 -0.33 2.28
CA GLY A 65 -3.49 0.83 3.16
C GLY A 65 -3.90 0.45 4.58
N LEU A 66 -5.01 -0.27 4.74
CA LEU A 66 -5.49 -0.73 6.04
C LEU A 66 -4.51 -1.68 6.73
N SER A 67 -3.94 -2.62 5.99
CA SER A 67 -2.99 -3.60 6.54
C SER A 67 -1.70 -2.92 7.02
N THR A 68 -1.17 -2.00 6.21
CA THR A 68 0.01 -1.19 6.57
C THR A 68 -0.27 -0.34 7.79
N ALA A 69 -1.43 0.33 7.83
CA ALA A 69 -1.87 1.13 8.96
C ALA A 69 -1.96 0.31 10.24
N PHE A 70 -2.62 -0.84 10.16
CA PHE A 70 -2.82 -1.72 11.30
C PHE A 70 -1.49 -2.21 11.87
N VAL A 71 -0.57 -2.65 11.01
CA VAL A 71 0.76 -3.11 11.42
C VAL A 71 1.57 -1.96 12.04
N GLN A 72 1.62 -0.79 11.40
CA GLN A 72 2.35 0.37 11.93
C GLN A 72 1.77 0.86 13.25
N SER A 73 0.44 0.90 13.39
CA SER A 73 -0.21 1.31 14.64
C SER A 73 -0.01 0.29 15.76
N LEU A 74 -0.02 -1.01 15.46
CA LEU A 74 0.23 -2.07 16.44
C LEU A 74 1.67 -2.03 16.97
N PHE A 75 2.64 -1.79 16.09
CA PHE A 75 4.06 -1.72 16.42
C PHE A 75 4.58 -0.27 16.44
N TYR A 76 3.74 0.68 16.86
CA TYR A 76 4.02 2.12 16.71
C TYR A 76 5.34 2.57 17.35
N ASP A 77 5.63 2.11 18.56
CA ASP A 77 6.84 2.52 19.28
C ASP A 77 8.10 2.00 18.57
N LEU A 78 8.05 0.76 18.06
CA LEU A 78 9.13 0.17 17.26
C LEU A 78 9.26 0.87 15.89
N PHE A 79 8.14 1.20 15.25
CA PHE A 79 8.11 1.95 14.00
C PHE A 79 8.82 3.29 14.16
N LEU A 80 8.51 4.06 15.21
CA LEU A 80 9.16 5.35 15.43
C LEU A 80 10.64 5.22 15.80
N HIS A 81 11.00 4.22 16.60
CA HIS A 81 12.39 3.97 16.95
C HIS A 81 13.27 3.71 15.71
N ASN A 82 12.76 2.93 14.76
CA ASN A 82 13.49 2.59 13.53
C ASN A 82 13.34 3.64 12.41
N ASN A 83 12.44 4.62 12.57
CA ASN A 83 12.17 5.64 11.55
C ASN A 83 12.22 7.06 12.14
N PRO A 84 13.43 7.60 12.40
CA PRO A 84 13.59 8.90 13.07
C PRO A 84 12.97 10.07 12.29
N ASN A 85 12.92 9.99 10.95
CA ASN A 85 12.28 11.00 10.11
C ASN A 85 10.77 11.10 10.41
N TYR A 86 10.09 9.97 10.57
CA TYR A 86 8.67 9.95 10.93
C TYR A 86 8.46 10.43 12.37
N ALA A 87 9.37 10.10 13.29
CA ALA A 87 9.31 10.59 14.67
C ALA A 87 9.40 12.12 14.75
N ALA A 88 10.32 12.73 13.98
CA ALA A 88 10.43 14.19 13.90
C ALA A 88 9.13 14.84 13.38
N SER A 89 8.56 14.31 12.28
CA SER A 89 7.30 14.80 11.74
C SER A 89 6.11 14.61 12.69
N PHE A 90 6.06 13.50 13.42
CA PHE A 90 4.96 13.22 14.35
C PHE A 90 5.03 14.05 15.63
N ASN A 91 6.22 14.49 16.06
CA ASN A 91 6.34 15.43 17.18
C ASN A 91 5.71 16.79 16.88
N GLU A 92 5.73 17.25 15.63
CA GLU A 92 5.02 18.45 15.23
C GLU A 92 3.52 18.20 15.06
N LEU A 93 3.17 17.07 14.45
CA LEU A 93 1.79 16.69 14.16
C LEU A 93 0.96 16.36 15.42
N SER A 94 1.60 15.82 16.46
CA SER A 94 0.98 15.41 17.73
C SER A 94 0.29 16.56 18.47
N LYS A 95 0.66 17.81 18.14
CA LYS A 95 -0.02 19.02 18.62
C LYS A 95 -1.46 19.15 18.12
N PHE A 96 -1.80 18.51 17.01
CA PHE A 96 -3.09 18.63 16.34
C PHE A 96 -3.88 17.32 16.29
N ILE A 97 -3.19 16.18 16.17
CA ILE A 97 -3.83 14.87 16.03
C ILE A 97 -2.96 13.79 16.65
N ASP A 98 -3.60 12.78 17.26
CA ASP A 98 -2.90 11.57 17.69
C ASP A 98 -2.20 10.90 16.49
N PRO A 99 -0.88 10.67 16.55
CA PRO A 99 -0.16 10.10 15.41
C PRO A 99 -0.60 8.69 15.01
N ARG A 100 -1.10 7.86 15.95
CA ARG A 100 -1.63 6.53 15.61
C ARG A 100 -2.93 6.66 14.83
N LEU A 101 -3.79 7.61 15.22
CA LEU A 101 -4.98 7.96 14.45
C LEU A 101 -4.63 8.50 13.06
N TYR A 102 -3.59 9.36 12.97
CA TYR A 102 -3.10 9.85 11.68
C TYR A 102 -2.64 8.70 10.77
N LEU A 103 -1.92 7.70 11.28
CA LEU A 103 -1.53 6.52 10.51
C LEU A 103 -2.76 5.71 10.05
N LEU A 104 -3.75 5.52 10.93
CA LEU A 104 -4.99 4.81 10.63
C LEU A 104 -5.84 5.50 9.55
N ILE A 105 -5.76 6.82 9.42
CA ILE A 105 -6.51 7.58 8.41
C ILE A 105 -5.70 7.76 7.12
N SER A 106 -4.42 8.14 7.24
CA SER A 106 -3.59 8.51 6.09
C SER A 106 -3.21 7.31 5.21
N ASN A 107 -3.01 6.13 5.80
CA ASN A 107 -2.61 4.95 5.05
C ASN A 107 -3.74 4.36 4.18
N PRO A 108 -5.01 4.27 4.62
CA PRO A 108 -6.11 3.92 3.73
C PRO A 108 -6.28 4.89 2.55
N LEU A 109 -6.11 6.20 2.78
CA LEU A 109 -6.14 7.19 1.70
C LEU A 109 -5.02 6.97 0.69
N ARG A 110 -3.79 6.73 1.17
CA ARG A 110 -2.67 6.29 0.31
C ARG A 110 -2.98 4.98 -0.40
N GLY A 111 -3.68 4.06 0.25
CA GLY A 111 -4.15 2.80 -0.32
C GLY A 111 -5.08 3.01 -1.51
N ILE A 112 -6.03 3.95 -1.42
CA ILE A 112 -6.92 4.32 -2.53
C ILE A 112 -6.10 4.83 -3.72
N ILE A 113 -5.17 5.76 -3.48
CA ILE A 113 -4.28 6.30 -4.52
C ILE A 113 -3.47 5.16 -5.16
N THR A 114 -2.90 4.29 -4.35
CA THR A 114 -2.09 3.14 -4.82
C THR A 114 -2.92 2.18 -5.66
N GLY A 115 -4.15 1.86 -5.24
CA GLY A 115 -5.08 1.06 -6.03
C GLY A 115 -5.41 1.71 -7.38
N MET A 116 -5.48 3.05 -7.43
CA MET A 116 -5.76 3.77 -8.67
C MET A 116 -4.57 3.69 -9.61
N LEU A 117 -3.35 3.77 -9.07
CA LEU A 117 -2.12 3.56 -9.84
C LEU A 117 -2.02 2.12 -10.36
N VAL A 118 -2.40 1.11 -9.57
CA VAL A 118 -2.47 -0.30 -10.04
C VAL A 118 -3.46 -0.44 -11.20
N PHE A 119 -4.63 0.19 -11.08
CA PHE A 119 -5.63 0.20 -12.15
C PHE A 119 -5.09 0.83 -13.44
N LEU A 120 -4.46 2.01 -13.33
CA LEU A 120 -3.86 2.70 -14.48
C LEU A 120 -2.73 1.86 -15.10
N ALA A 121 -1.85 1.28 -14.29
CA ALA A 121 -0.82 0.37 -14.76
C ALA A 121 -1.42 -0.84 -15.49
N ALA A 122 -2.47 -1.45 -14.95
CA ALA A 122 -3.15 -2.58 -15.59
C ALA A 122 -3.78 -2.21 -16.94
N LEU A 123 -4.30 -0.99 -17.10
CA LEU A 123 -4.78 -0.47 -18.38
C LEU A 123 -3.63 -0.25 -19.38
N LEU A 124 -2.54 0.37 -18.94
CA LEU A 124 -1.36 0.62 -19.78
C LEU A 124 -0.73 -0.67 -20.32
N PHE A 125 -0.67 -1.71 -19.48
CA PHE A 125 -0.12 -3.02 -19.87
C PHE A 125 -1.17 -3.97 -20.45
N LYS A 126 -2.41 -3.53 -20.64
CA LYS A 126 -3.41 -4.33 -21.33
C LYS A 126 -3.00 -4.41 -22.80
N LYS A 127 -2.65 -5.61 -23.25
CA LYS A 127 -2.36 -5.84 -24.67
C LYS A 127 -3.61 -5.47 -25.49
N SER A 128 -3.52 -4.48 -26.35
CA SER A 128 -4.59 -4.19 -27.29
C SER A 128 -4.72 -5.41 -28.21
N LYS A 129 -5.89 -6.04 -28.25
CA LYS A 129 -6.21 -6.96 -29.34
C LYS A 129 -6.43 -6.08 -30.57
N THR A 130 -5.35 -5.77 -31.29
CA THR A 130 -5.42 -5.55 -32.75
C THR A 130 -5.82 -6.84 -33.42
#